data_AF-A0A7J8AHN8-F1
#
_entry.id   AF-A0A7J8AHN8-F1
#
_cell.length_a   1.000
_cell.length_b   1.000
_cell.length_c   1.000
_cell.angle_alpha   90.00
_cell.angle_beta   90.00
_cell.angle_gamma   90.00
#
_symmetry.space_group_name_H-M   'P 1'
#
loop_
_entity.id
_entity.type
_entity.pdbx_description
1 polymer ?
#
loop_
_entity_poly.entity_id
_entity_poly.type
_entity_poly.pdbx_seq_one_letter_code
_entity_poly.pdbx_strand_id
1 'polypeptide(L)' 'MESKVIFVVLMVFSLALSTLAQYQAETCQVDPIKRQNCGPPGVSSSMCAEKGCCFDSTIPGFPWCFHPMAVDNLPEEEC' A
#
# COMPACT_ATOMS: atom_id res chain seq x y z
N MET A 1 16.94 -29.85 28.55
CA MET A 1 15.92 -28.79 28.75
C MET A 1 16.00 -27.68 27.71
N GLU A 2 17.11 -27.57 26.98
CA GLU A 2 17.35 -26.54 25.95
C GLU A 2 16.63 -26.82 24.63
N SER A 3 16.46 -28.09 24.22
CA SER A 3 15.77 -28.45 22.97
C SER A 3 14.31 -27.98 22.93
N LYS A 4 13.66 -27.91 24.10
CA LYS A 4 12.28 -27.42 24.24
C LYS A 4 12.20 -25.90 24.08
N VAL A 5 13.23 -25.18 24.50
CA VAL A 5 13.36 -23.73 24.33
C VAL A 5 13.65 -23.40 22.87
N ILE A 6 14.55 -24.15 22.23
CA ILE A 6 14.88 -23.98 20.81
C ILE A 6 13.64 -24.16 19.92
N PHE A 7 12.84 -25.21 20.16
CA PHE A 7 11.62 -25.45 19.38
C PHE A 7 10.57 -24.33 19.53
N VAL A 8 10.44 -23.79 20.75
CA VAL A 8 9.53 -22.66 21.03
C VAL A 8 10.01 -21.40 20.34
N VAL A 9 11.32 -21.11 20.35
CA VAL A 9 11.89 -19.94 19.66
C VAL A 9 11.70 -20.03 18.15
N LEU A 10 11.92 -21.20 17.54
CA LEU A 10 11.71 -21.41 16.09
C LEU A 10 10.23 -21.21 15.69
N MET A 11 9.29 -21.73 16.48
CA MET A 11 7.85 -21.57 16.20
C MET A 11 7.42 -20.10 16.26
N VAL A 12 7.92 -19.33 17.24
CA VAL A 12 7.64 -17.89 17.37
C VAL A 12 8.24 -17.09 16.23
N PHE A 13 9.46 -17.44 15.80
CA PHE A 13 10.13 -16.79 14.68
C PHE A 13 9.36 -17.01 13.36
N SER A 14 8.92 -18.24 13.08
CA SER A 14 8.12 -18.55 11.89
C SER A 14 6.78 -17.78 11.84
N LEU A 15 6.09 -17.65 12.98
CA LEU A 15 4.86 -16.87 13.08
C LEU A 15 5.09 -15.36 12.84
N ALA A 16 6.21 -14.83 13.34
CA ALA A 16 6.60 -13.44 13.12
C ALA A 16 7.02 -13.16 11.67
N LEU A 17 7.66 -14.11 10.98
CA LEU A 17 8.02 -13.96 9.57
C LEU A 17 6.78 -13.93 8.66
N SER A 18 5.80 -14.79 8.92
CA SER A 18 4.55 -14.82 8.14
C SER A 18 3.79 -13.50 8.18
N THR A 19 3.85 -12.76 9.29
CA THR A 19 3.21 -11.44 9.43
C THR A 19 3.88 -10.32 8.65
N LEU A 20 5.13 -10.50 8.19
CA LEU A 20 5.87 -9.50 7.40
C LEU A 20 5.67 -9.66 5.89
N ALA A 21 5.11 -10.78 5.43
CA ALA A 21 5.08 -11.16 4.02
C ALA A 21 3.90 -10.58 3.21
N GLN A 22 3.01 -9.80 3.82
CA GLN A 22 1.85 -9.22 3.12
C GLN A 22 2.08 -7.72 2.82
N TYR A 23 3.07 -7.42 1.99
CA TYR A 23 3.17 -6.08 1.38
C TYR A 23 2.44 -6.10 0.04
N GLN A 24 1.17 -5.71 0.06
CA GLN A 24 0.39 -5.52 -1.15
C GLN A 24 0.92 -4.26 -1.85
N ALA A 25 1.55 -4.40 -3.02
CA ALA A 25 2.00 -3.22 -3.76
C ALA A 25 0.79 -2.44 -4.26
N GLU A 26 0.86 -1.13 -4.09
CA GLU A 26 -0.16 -0.21 -4.55
C GLU A 26 0.41 0.73 -5.63
N THR A 27 -0.44 1.17 -6.56
CA THR A 27 -0.06 2.09 -7.64
C THR A 27 -0.98 3.31 -7.71
N CYS A 28 -0.40 4.46 -8.04
CA CYS A 28 -1.11 5.69 -8.35
C CYS A 28 -1.53 5.82 -9.83
N GLN A 29 -1.20 4.83 -10.66
CA GLN A 29 -1.54 4.83 -12.08
C GLN A 29 -2.98 4.35 -12.27
N VAL A 30 -3.93 5.22 -11.88
CA VAL A 30 -5.37 4.95 -11.90
C VAL A 30 -6.02 5.76 -13.01
N ASP A 31 -6.75 5.07 -13.89
CA ASP A 31 -7.58 5.70 -14.92
C ASP A 31 -8.50 6.76 -14.27
N PRO A 32 -8.59 7.98 -14.80
CA PRO A 32 -9.39 9.05 -14.19
C PRO A 32 -10.82 8.66 -13.86
N ILE A 33 -11.46 7.85 -14.70
CA ILE A 33 -12.85 7.41 -14.53
C ILE A 33 -12.97 6.43 -13.35
N LYS A 34 -11.89 5.71 -13.04
CA LYS A 34 -11.82 4.75 -11.93
C LYS A 34 -11.33 5.37 -10.62
N ARG A 35 -10.91 6.64 -10.63
CA ARG A 35 -10.41 7.32 -9.42
C ARG A 35 -11.51 7.41 -8.38
N GLN A 36 -11.24 6.85 -7.21
CA GLN A 36 -12.10 7.01 -6.04
C GLN A 36 -11.59 8.17 -5.21
N ASN A 37 -12.44 9.16 -4.96
CA ASN A 37 -12.06 10.37 -4.24
C ASN A 37 -11.58 10.05 -2.81
N CYS A 38 -10.40 10.54 -2.44
CA CYS A 38 -9.82 10.38 -1.10
C CYS A 38 -9.73 11.72 -0.32
N GLY A 39 -10.00 12.85 -0.98
CA GLY A 39 -9.83 14.18 -0.38
C GLY A 39 -10.95 15.17 -0.70
N PRO A 40 -11.00 16.31 -0.01
CA PRO A 40 -11.85 17.42 -0.43
C PRO A 40 -11.33 18.05 -1.74
N PRO A 41 -12.19 18.72 -2.52
CA PRO A 41 -11.75 19.48 -3.69
C PRO A 41 -10.77 20.58 -3.27
N GLY A 42 -9.71 20.77 -4.07
CA GLY A 42 -8.68 21.78 -3.79
C GLY A 42 -7.69 21.41 -2.68
N VAL A 43 -7.69 20.17 -2.19
CA VAL A 43 -6.65 19.67 -1.27
C VAL A 43 -5.25 19.82 -1.88
N SER A 44 -4.25 20.16 -1.06
CA SER A 44 -2.87 20.20 -1.52
C SER A 44 -2.33 18.79 -1.78
N SER A 45 -1.31 18.69 -2.64
CA SER A 45 -0.61 17.42 -2.88
C SER A 45 -0.04 16.83 -1.59
N SER A 46 0.46 17.66 -0.67
CA SER A 46 1.02 17.21 0.62
C SER A 46 -0.04 16.62 1.53
N MET A 47 -1.18 17.31 1.72
CA MET A 47 -2.26 16.80 2.58
C MET A 47 -2.92 15.56 1.99
N CYS A 48 -2.92 15.40 0.66
CA CYS A 48 -3.38 14.16 0.03
C CYS A 48 -2.42 13.01 0.29
N ALA A 49 -1.11 13.23 0.13
CA ALA A 49 -0.07 12.23 0.37
C ALA A 49 0.01 11.82 1.86
N GLU A 50 -0.17 12.77 2.78
CA GLU A 50 -0.24 12.50 4.23
C GLU A 50 -1.39 11.56 4.61
N LYS A 51 -2.45 11.50 3.80
CA LYS A 51 -3.55 10.54 3.97
C LYS A 51 -3.27 9.16 3.36
N GLY A 52 -2.08 8.96 2.79
CA GLY A 52 -1.73 7.74 2.06
C GLY A 52 -2.40 7.64 0.68
N CYS A 53 -2.77 8.78 0.08
CA CYS A 53 -3.46 8.82 -1.21
C CYS A 53 -2.62 9.44 -2.31
N CYS A 54 -3.03 9.17 -3.55
CA CYS A 54 -2.39 9.65 -4.76
C CYS A 54 -2.92 11.02 -5.14
N PHE A 55 -2.03 11.89 -5.64
CA PHE A 55 -2.38 13.21 -6.13
C PHE A 55 -2.03 13.37 -7.61
N ASP A 56 -3.00 13.74 -8.43
CA ASP A 56 -2.79 14.13 -9.84
C ASP A 56 -3.82 15.17 -10.30
N SER A 57 -3.35 16.39 -10.54
CA SER A 57 -4.15 17.52 -11.02
C SER A 57 -4.05 17.76 -12.53
N THR A 58 -3.41 16.87 -13.29
CA THR A 58 -3.22 17.05 -14.74
C THR A 58 -4.51 16.93 -15.54
N ILE A 59 -5.51 16.21 -15.01
CA ILE A 59 -6.79 15.97 -15.70
C ILE A 59 -7.92 16.67 -14.92
N PRO A 60 -8.54 17.72 -15.48
CA PRO A 60 -9.64 18.41 -14.83
C PRO A 60 -10.93 17.57 -14.88
N GLY A 61 -11.87 17.85 -13.97
CA GLY A 61 -13.17 17.18 -13.90
C GLY A 61 -13.18 15.84 -13.14
N PHE A 62 -12.02 15.35 -12.71
CA PHE A 62 -11.87 14.15 -11.89
C PHE A 62 -11.24 14.48 -10.53
N PRO A 63 -11.36 13.58 -9.52
CA PRO A 63 -10.71 13.77 -8.23
C PRO A 63 -9.19 13.89 -8.41
N TRP A 64 -8.63 14.98 -7.88
CA TRP A 64 -7.18 15.16 -7.86
C TRP A 64 -6.53 14.36 -6.74
N CYS A 65 -7.23 14.17 -5.62
CA CYS A 65 -6.79 13.29 -4.55
C CYS A 65 -7.63 12.01 -4.55
N PHE A 66 -6.99 10.86 -4.79
CA PHE A 66 -7.68 9.60 -4.99
C PHE A 66 -6.95 8.42 -4.35
N HIS A 67 -7.67 7.34 -4.08
CA HIS A 67 -7.09 6.13 -3.54
C HIS A 67 -6.17 5.43 -4.55
N PRO A 68 -5.02 4.89 -4.10
CA PRO A 68 -4.23 4.02 -4.95
C PRO A 68 -5.00 2.73 -5.26
N MET A 69 -4.57 2.01 -6.30
CA MET A 69 -5.09 0.68 -6.62
C MET A 69 -4.06 -0.39 -6.31
N ALA A 70 -4.52 -1.52 -5.76
CA ALA A 70 -3.68 -2.68 -5.55
C ALA A 70 -3.21 -3.28 -6.88
N VAL A 71 -1.93 -3.62 -6.97
CA VAL A 71 -1.33 -4.31 -8.10
C VAL A 71 -1.39 -5.81 -7.82
N ASP A 72 -2.44 -6.48 -8.31
CA ASP A 72 -2.64 -7.93 -8.13
C ASP A 72 -1.78 -8.78 -9.09
N ASN A 73 -0.59 -8.31 -9.48
CA ASN A 73 0.37 -9.06 -10.31
C ASN A 73 1.75 -8.40 -10.21
N LEU A 74 2.43 -8.56 -9.07
CA LEU A 74 3.87 -8.36 -9.03
C LEU A 74 4.52 -9.65 -9.55
N PRO A 75 5.14 -9.70 -10.75
CA PRO A 75 6.41 -10.42 -10.81
C PRO A 75 7.30 -9.78 -9.74
N GLU A 76 8.05 -10.61 -9.03
CA GLU A 76 9.02 -10.19 -8.03
C GLU A 76 10.03 -9.23 -8.68
N GLU A 77 9.73 -7.92 -8.69
CA GLU A 77 10.66 -6.87 -9.07
C GLU A 77 11.53 -6.62 -7.83
N GLU A 78 12.55 -7.46 -7.72
CA GLU A 78 13.70 -7.29 -6.84
C GLU A 78 14.36 -5.93 -7.15
N CYS A 79 14.42 -5.04 -6.16
CA CYS A 79 15.37 -3.93 -6.11
C CYS A 79 16.27 -4.11 -4.89
#